data_AF-A0A3M1IT58-F1
#
_entry.id   AF-A0A3M1IT58-F1
#
_cell.length_a   1.000
_cell.length_b   1.000
_cell.length_c   1.000
_cell.angle_alpha   90.00
_cell.angle_beta   90.00
_cell.angle_gamma   90.00
#
_symmetry.space_group_name_H-M   'P 1'
#
loop_
_entity.id
_entity.type
_entity.pdbx_description
1 polymer ?
#
loop_
_entity_poly.entity_id
_entity_poly.type
_entity_poly.pdbx_seq_one_letter_code
_entity_poly.pdbx_strand_id
1 'polypeptide(L)'
;MNRSPAAGNRLARRFARHRIMTAIENELLAALRALEAAVQQVAAGQPADLAERFARIESLAARLGPETPRDLRHYLAMRSYQKARLWLERAAARSAAPEA
;
A
#
# COMPACT_ATOMS: atom_id res chain seq x y z
N MET A 1 -37.83 -17.59 13.43
CA MET A 1 -36.96 -18.32 12.46
C MET A 1 -37.17 -17.68 11.09
N ASN A 2 -36.22 -17.24 10.27
CA ASN A 2 -34.86 -17.67 9.96
C ASN A 2 -33.96 -16.44 9.66
N ARG A 3 -32.76 -16.38 10.25
CA ARG A 3 -31.68 -15.47 9.81
C ARG A 3 -30.76 -16.25 8.88
N SER A 4 -30.75 -15.94 7.59
CA SER A 4 -29.84 -16.54 6.62
C SER A 4 -28.37 -16.19 6.95
N PRO A 5 -27.46 -17.17 7.04
CA PRO A 5 -26.05 -16.93 7.30
C PRO A 5 -25.27 -16.95 5.98
N ALA A 6 -25.03 -15.78 5.37
CA ALA A 6 -24.09 -15.69 4.25
C ALA A 6 -23.69 -14.24 3.94
N ALA A 7 -22.84 -13.64 4.78
CA ALA A 7 -22.11 -12.43 4.39
C ALA A 7 -20.65 -12.43 4.88
N GLY A 8 -20.11 -13.61 5.18
CA GLY A 8 -18.68 -13.80 5.37
C GLY A 8 -17.98 -13.87 4.01
N ASN A 9 -16.88 -13.13 3.84
CA ASN A 9 -15.89 -13.31 2.77
C ASN A 9 -16.19 -12.81 1.35
N ARG A 10 -16.75 -11.60 1.21
CA ARG A 10 -16.48 -10.77 0.00
C ARG A 10 -15.15 -10.00 0.06
N LEU A 11 -14.58 -9.85 1.25
CA LEU A 11 -13.27 -9.22 1.45
C LEU A 11 -12.11 -10.19 1.11
N ALA A 12 -12.21 -11.46 1.49
CA ALA A 12 -11.13 -12.44 1.26
C ALA A 12 -10.87 -12.77 -0.22
N ARG A 13 -11.88 -12.72 -1.10
CA ARG A 13 -11.71 -13.11 -2.52
C ARG A 13 -10.99 -12.07 -3.37
N ARG A 14 -10.86 -10.81 -2.91
CA ARG A 14 -10.20 -9.73 -3.66
C ARG A 14 -8.71 -9.57 -3.34
N PHE A 15 -8.26 -10.11 -2.21
CA PHE A 15 -6.83 -10.24 -1.88
C PHE A 15 -6.11 -11.33 -2.69
N ALA A 16 -6.86 -12.33 -3.19
CA ALA A 16 -6.28 -13.54 -3.78
C ALA A 16 -5.75 -13.38 -5.22
N ARG A 17 -6.13 -12.32 -5.95
CA ARG A 17 -5.65 -12.07 -7.33
C ARG A 17 -4.43 -11.15 -7.42
N HIS A 18 -4.04 -10.51 -6.31
CA HIS A 18 -2.84 -9.66 -6.26
C HIS A 18 -1.60 -10.48 -5.90
N ARG A 19 -1.32 -11.52 -6.70
CA ARG A 19 -0.18 -12.42 -6.49
C ARG A 19 1.15 -11.83 -6.99
N ILE A 20 1.10 -10.81 -7.85
CA ILE A 20 2.28 -10.17 -8.43
C ILE A 20 2.17 -8.66 -8.19
N MET A 21 3.14 -8.11 -7.46
CA MET A 21 3.29 -6.66 -7.34
C MET A 21 3.66 -6.05 -8.69
N THR A 22 2.93 -5.01 -9.09
CA THR A 22 3.26 -4.25 -10.31
C THR A 22 4.48 -3.35 -10.09
N ALA A 23 5.12 -2.89 -11.17
CA ALA A 23 6.24 -1.95 -11.09
C ALA A 23 5.87 -0.66 -10.34
N ILE A 24 4.68 -0.10 -10.60
CA ILE A 24 4.18 1.11 -9.93
C ILE A 24 3.99 0.89 -8.43
N GLU A 25 3.50 -0.27 -8.02
CA GLU A 25 3.30 -0.56 -6.60
C GLU A 25 4.63 -0.80 -5.87
N ASN A 26 5.63 -1.37 -6.55
CA ASN A 26 6.99 -1.46 -6.02
C ASN A 26 7.63 -0.07 -5.86
N GLU A 27 7.50 0.81 -6.86
CA GLU A 27 7.92 2.21 -6.76
C GLU A 27 7.20 2.94 -5.62
N LEU A 28 5.90 2.71 -5.47
CA LEU A 28 5.10 3.29 -4.40
C LEU A 28 5.54 2.79 -3.02
N LEU A 29 5.82 1.49 -2.88
CA LEU A 29 6.34 0.92 -1.63
C LEU A 29 7.70 1.53 -1.28
N ALA A 30 8.59 1.69 -2.26
CA ALA A 30 9.88 2.35 -2.05
C ALA A 30 9.70 3.81 -1.61
N ALA A 31 8.80 4.57 -2.26
CA ALA A 31 8.51 5.95 -1.89
C ALA A 31 7.93 6.08 -0.47
N LEU A 32 7.05 5.16 -0.07
CA LEU A 32 6.47 5.12 1.29
C LEU A 32 7.52 4.82 2.37
N ARG A 33 8.46 3.91 2.11
CA ARG A 33 9.60 3.65 3.01
C ARG A 33 10.54 4.85 3.09
N ALA A 34 10.78 5.50 1.96
CA ALA A 34 11.61 6.70 1.91
C ALA A 34 10.96 7.84 2.73
N LEU A 35 9.64 8.05 2.63
CA LEU A 35 8.92 8.99 3.47
C LEU A 35 9.09 8.70 4.96
N GLU A 36 8.93 7.44 5.38
CA GLU A 36 9.14 7.05 6.78
C GLU A 36 10.56 7.35 7.26
N ALA A 37 11.58 7.01 6.47
CA ALA A 37 12.97 7.32 6.79
C ALA A 37 13.21 8.83 6.96
N ALA A 38 12.62 9.66 6.10
CA ALA A 38 12.73 11.12 6.20
C ALA A 38 12.01 11.69 7.43
N VAL A 39 10.86 11.13 7.79
CA VAL A 39 10.17 11.50 9.04
C VAL A 39 11.07 11.18 10.25
N GLN A 40 11.77 10.04 10.24
CA GLN A 40 12.73 9.70 11.30
C GLN A 40 13.94 10.64 11.31
N GLN A 41 14.45 11.05 10.15
CA GLN A 41 15.53 12.05 10.06
C GLN A 41 15.11 13.38 10.69
N VAL A 42 13.92 13.87 10.34
CA VAL A 42 13.36 15.11 10.92
C VAL A 42 13.16 14.97 12.42
N ALA A 43 12.64 13.83 12.88
CA ALA A 43 12.52 13.54 14.31
C ALA A 43 13.87 13.50 15.05
N ALA A 44 14.94 13.09 14.35
CA ALA A 44 16.32 13.13 14.84
C ALA A 44 17.00 14.51 14.68
N GLY A 45 16.28 15.54 14.25
CA GLY A 45 16.79 16.90 14.08
C GLY A 45 17.57 17.13 12.78
N GLN A 46 17.52 16.19 11.83
CA GLN A 46 18.13 16.34 10.52
C GLN A 46 17.11 16.88 9.49
N PRO A 47 17.48 17.83 8.64
CA PRO A 47 16.58 18.34 7.62
C PRO A 47 16.32 17.26 6.55
N ALA A 48 15.05 17.05 6.21
CA ALA A 48 14.64 16.21 5.08
C ALA A 48 13.46 16.85 4.35
N ASP A 49 13.44 16.76 3.02
CA ASP A 49 12.33 17.29 2.22
C ASP A 49 11.14 16.32 2.26
N LEU A 50 10.14 16.64 3.08
CA LEU A 50 8.90 15.87 3.18
C LEU A 50 7.91 16.22 2.06
N ALA A 51 7.95 17.46 1.56
CA ALA A 51 6.99 17.94 0.55
C ALA A 51 7.21 17.21 -0.77
N GLU A 52 8.46 17.08 -1.22
CA GLU A 52 8.81 16.33 -2.43
C GLU A 52 8.39 14.86 -2.30
N ARG A 53 8.55 14.26 -1.12
CA ARG A 53 8.18 12.86 -0.86
C ARG A 53 6.68 12.64 -0.93
N PHE A 54 5.87 13.54 -0.38
CA PHE A 54 4.42 13.48 -0.53
C PHE A 54 3.99 13.63 -1.99
N ALA A 55 4.56 14.61 -2.71
CA ALA A 55 4.26 14.82 -4.13
C ALA A 55 4.60 13.58 -4.98
N ARG A 56 5.72 12.92 -4.70
CA ARG A 56 6.11 11.67 -5.38
C ARG A 56 5.11 10.54 -5.12
N ILE A 57 4.65 10.39 -3.87
CA ILE A 57 3.64 9.38 -3.52
C ILE A 57 2.32 9.67 -4.22
N GLU A 58 1.85 10.91 -4.24
CA GLU A 58 0.61 11.31 -4.90
C GLU A 58 0.69 11.08 -6.43
N SER A 59 1.82 11.41 -7.05
CA SER A 59 2.09 11.13 -8.47
C SER A 59 2.03 9.63 -8.79
N LEU A 60 2.63 8.79 -7.94
CA LEU A 60 2.57 7.33 -8.11
C LEU A 60 1.17 6.77 -7.87
N ALA A 61 0.46 7.29 -6.87
CA ALA A 61 -0.91 6.90 -6.56
C ALA A 61 -1.87 7.22 -7.72
N ALA A 62 -1.67 8.34 -8.42
CA ALA A 62 -2.47 8.71 -9.58
C ALA A 62 -2.27 7.76 -10.78
N ARG A 63 -1.12 7.07 -10.85
CA ARG A 63 -0.78 6.11 -11.93
C ARG A 63 -1.26 4.69 -11.64
N LEU A 64 -1.92 4.47 -10.50
CA LEU A 64 -2.44 3.16 -10.11
C LEU A 64 -3.58 2.73 -11.04
N GLY A 65 -3.40 1.60 -11.72
CA GLY A 65 -4.35 1.06 -12.69
C GLY A 65 -5.66 0.55 -12.06
N PRO A 66 -6.69 0.22 -12.87
CA PRO A 66 -8.02 -0.23 -12.42
C PRO A 66 -8.01 -1.52 -11.59
N GLU A 67 -6.98 -2.35 -11.75
CA GLU A 67 -6.73 -3.59 -11.01
C GLU A 67 -6.29 -3.35 -9.55
N THR A 68 -5.90 -2.11 -9.21
CA THR A 68 -5.40 -1.77 -7.86
C THR A 68 -6.45 -2.11 -6.79
N PRO A 69 -6.06 -2.84 -5.73
CA PRO A 69 -6.97 -3.22 -4.67
C PRO A 69 -7.63 -2.01 -3.98
N ARG A 70 -8.92 -2.16 -3.67
CA ARG A 70 -9.76 -1.09 -3.08
C ARG A 70 -9.18 -0.59 -1.75
N ASP A 71 -8.64 -1.48 -0.93
CA ASP A 71 -8.10 -1.11 0.38
C ASP A 71 -6.85 -0.23 0.24
N LEU A 72 -5.97 -0.57 -0.72
CA LEU A 72 -4.80 0.25 -1.02
C LEU A 72 -5.21 1.64 -1.52
N ARG A 73 -6.16 1.73 -2.47
CA ARG A 73 -6.70 3.01 -2.92
C ARG A 73 -7.31 3.81 -1.77
N HIS A 74 -8.06 3.16 -0.89
CA HIS A 74 -8.67 3.81 0.26
C HIS A 74 -7.62 4.38 1.21
N TYR A 75 -6.57 3.62 1.52
CA TYR A 75 -5.48 4.13 2.37
C TYR A 75 -4.76 5.31 1.75
N LEU A 76 -4.47 5.27 0.45
CA LEU A 76 -3.84 6.39 -0.25
C LEU A 76 -4.73 7.64 -0.31
N ALA A 77 -6.03 7.47 -0.58
CA ALA A 77 -7.00 8.57 -0.59
C ALA A 77 -7.15 9.23 0.79
N MET A 78 -7.10 8.44 1.87
CA MET A 78 -7.11 8.93 3.25
C MET A 78 -5.74 9.41 3.73
N ARG A 79 -4.72 9.45 2.84
CA ARG A 79 -3.32 9.80 3.16
C ARG A 79 -2.75 8.97 4.32
N SER A 80 -3.25 7.76 4.51
CA SER A 80 -2.82 6.82 5.53
C SER A 80 -1.62 6.02 5.03
N TYR A 81 -0.51 6.70 4.84
CA TYR A 81 0.71 6.17 4.21
C TYR A 81 1.29 4.96 4.97
N GLN A 82 1.20 4.95 6.30
CA GLN A 82 1.62 3.80 7.10
C GLN A 82 0.80 2.54 6.78
N LYS A 83 -0.54 2.66 6.64
CA LYS A 83 -1.41 1.52 6.29
C LYS A 83 -1.17 1.07 4.86
N ALA A 84 -0.98 2.00 3.92
CA ALA A 84 -0.63 1.70 2.54
C ALA A 84 0.68 0.91 2.46
N ARG A 85 1.72 1.33 3.21
CA ARG A 85 3.01 0.64 3.31
C ARG A 85 2.83 -0.79 3.82
N LEU A 86 2.18 -0.97 4.98
CA LEU A 86 1.95 -2.29 5.57
C LEU A 86 1.16 -3.22 4.64
N TRP A 87 0.21 -2.67 3.88
CA TRP A 87 -0.54 -3.43 2.88
C TRP A 87 0.37 -3.91 1.74
N LEU A 88 1.19 -3.01 1.19
CA LEU A 88 2.12 -3.29 0.10
C LEU A 88 3.24 -4.25 0.53
N GLU A 89 3.77 -4.12 1.75
CA GLU A 89 4.79 -5.03 2.28
C GLU A 89 4.27 -6.45 2.42
N ARG A 90 3.03 -6.61 2.86
CA ARG A 90 2.36 -7.92 2.89
C ARG A 90 2.16 -8.51 1.49
N ALA A 91 1.90 -7.66 0.48
CA ALA A 91 1.80 -8.10 -0.91
C ALA A 91 3.17 -8.49 -1.47
N ALA A 92 4.22 -7.72 -1.17
CA ALA A 92 5.60 -8.02 -1.55
C ALA A 92 6.07 -9.35 -0.95
N ALA A 93 5.83 -9.58 0.35
CA ALA A 93 6.21 -10.82 1.03
C ALA A 93 5.53 -12.06 0.43
N ARG A 94 4.27 -11.95 -0.01
CA ARG A 94 3.57 -13.04 -0.72
C ARG A 94 4.09 -13.28 -2.13
N SER A 95 4.59 -12.23 -2.80
CA SER A 95 5.15 -12.33 -4.15
C SER A 95 6.57 -12.89 -4.15
N ALA A 96 7.33 -12.64 -3.08
CA ALA A 96 8.73 -13.06 -2.94
C ALA A 96 8.90 -14.48 -2.37
N ALA A 97 7.83 -15.11 -1.89
CA ALA A 97 7.87 -16.50 -1.42
C ALA A 97 7.81 -17.46 -2.64
N PRO A 98 8.87 -18.23 -2.93
CA PRO A 98 8.73 -19.36 -3.84
C PRO A 98 7.79 -20.39 -3.19
N GLU A 99 6.86 -20.95 -3.97
CA GLU A 99 6.16 -22.17 -3.54
C GLU A 99 7.23 -23.23 -3.24
N ALA A 100 7.32 -23.65 -1.98
CA ALA A 100 8.19 -24.71 -1.50
C ALA A 100 7.54 -26.08 -1.70
#